data_AF-A0A350V675-F1
#
_entry.id   AF-A0A350V675-F1
#
_cell.length_a   1.000
_cell.length_b   1.000
_cell.length_c   1.000
_cell.angle_alpha   90.00
_cell.angle_beta   90.00
_cell.angle_gamma   90.00
#
_symmetry.space_group_name_H-M   'P 1'
#
loop_
_entity.id
_entity.type
_entity.pdbx_description
1 polymer ?
#
loop_
_entity_poly.entity_id
_entity_poly.type
_entity_poly.pdbx_seq_one_letter_code
_entity_poly.pdbx_strand_id
1 'polypeptide(L)'
;MKIFKFFILCSIFISSVQFSQWVPQTNGTTSTMYGIASFSSLPVIISVGGGKIYKTTNEGTNWLNVAYPLPENSLSDVVISGVTTCWAFGNGLVLKSTNSGTNWSKLTAPNRFWNTAYFMNDNTGWICGSTDTVLKTTNGGVNWIIQENNLYANSYNYGIQFTSSLLGFMCGYDDITQKGYIIRTINGGTSWAEVLSAGATVHSMKMINSSTGFASTTGKIYKTTNGGSNWNEHAIPGAGALYGLDFPVNEQTGYAGGIGGKIFKTTNAGTNWYELTTGTTSHIRAIEFKFGSVTTGFAVGNSGTILKTTNGGGAFVGLSNTSTEVPERSGLSSNYPNPFNPVTNISFRVAQNGYIKIAVFNMLGEEVAELVQSELKPGSYKVTWDAADKPSGIYFCKMEGNGFTDTKKMMLVK
;
A
#
# COMPACT_ATOMS: atom_id res chain seq x y z
N MET A 1 -62.63 -7.56 -26.96
CA MET A 1 -61.60 -6.52 -27.17
C MET A 1 -60.67 -6.52 -25.96
N LYS A 2 -59.53 -7.21 -26.02
CA LYS A 2 -58.55 -7.30 -24.92
C LYS A 2 -57.53 -6.17 -25.07
N ILE A 3 -57.41 -5.31 -24.06
CA ILE A 3 -56.43 -4.23 -24.00
C ILE A 3 -55.14 -4.78 -23.39
N PHE A 4 -54.06 -4.84 -24.18
CA PHE A 4 -52.71 -5.09 -23.71
C PHE A 4 -52.11 -3.78 -23.17
N LYS A 5 -51.77 -3.72 -21.88
CA LYS A 5 -50.92 -2.66 -21.33
C LYS A 5 -49.46 -3.07 -21.48
N PHE A 6 -48.72 -2.36 -22.31
CA PHE A 6 -47.27 -2.44 -22.38
C PHE A 6 -46.68 -1.73 -21.15
N PHE A 7 -45.96 -2.46 -20.29
CA PHE A 7 -45.06 -1.86 -19.30
C PHE A 7 -43.69 -1.68 -19.95
N ILE A 8 -43.29 -0.43 -20.17
CA ILE A 8 -41.91 -0.09 -20.52
C ILE A 8 -41.10 -0.17 -19.23
N LEU A 9 -40.27 -1.21 -19.10
CA LEU A 9 -39.24 -1.26 -18.06
C LEU A 9 -38.14 -0.28 -18.44
N CYS A 10 -38.16 0.92 -17.84
CA CYS A 10 -37.06 1.85 -17.93
C CYS A 10 -36.01 1.44 -16.90
N SER A 11 -35.02 0.65 -17.32
CA SER A 11 -33.87 0.30 -16.48
C SER A 11 -32.96 1.53 -16.35
N ILE A 12 -33.14 2.29 -15.27
CA ILE A 12 -32.24 3.38 -14.88
C ILE A 12 -31.01 2.74 -14.25
N PHE A 13 -29.90 2.71 -14.99
CA PHE A 13 -28.58 2.41 -14.42
C PHE A 13 -28.13 3.61 -13.59
N ILE A 14 -28.39 3.58 -12.28
CA ILE A 14 -27.81 4.54 -11.33
C ILE A 14 -26.50 3.95 -10.84
N SER A 15 -25.39 4.40 -11.40
CA SER A 15 -24.05 4.10 -10.89
C SER A 15 -23.92 4.59 -9.45
N SER A 16 -23.64 3.68 -8.51
CA SER A 16 -23.34 4.04 -7.12
C SER A 16 -22.09 4.93 -7.09
N VAL A 17 -22.25 6.20 -6.70
CA VAL A 17 -21.11 7.09 -6.47
C VAL A 17 -20.41 6.61 -5.20
N GLN A 18 -19.34 5.83 -5.35
CA GLN A 18 -18.39 5.57 -4.28
C GLN A 18 -17.57 6.84 -4.04
N PHE A 19 -17.50 7.30 -2.79
CA PHE A 19 -16.56 8.36 -2.44
C PHE A 19 -15.14 7.81 -2.49
N SER A 20 -14.23 8.58 -3.09
CA SER A 20 -12.83 8.17 -3.18
C SER A 20 -12.24 8.07 -1.79
N GLN A 21 -11.59 6.94 -1.52
CA GLN A 21 -10.98 6.64 -0.22
C GLN A 21 -9.52 7.08 -0.19
N TRP A 22 -9.04 7.47 -1.36
CA TRP A 22 -7.80 8.15 -1.62
C TRP A 22 -8.12 9.49 -2.29
N VAL A 23 -7.66 10.58 -1.69
CA VAL A 23 -7.94 11.94 -2.15
C VAL A 23 -6.76 12.44 -2.98
N PRO A 24 -6.96 12.85 -4.25
CA PRO A 24 -5.91 13.48 -5.04
C PRO A 24 -5.33 14.72 -4.36
N GLN A 25 -4.00 14.87 -4.39
CA GLN A 25 -3.30 16.08 -3.96
C GLN A 25 -2.76 16.83 -5.19
N THR A 26 -2.52 18.13 -5.05
CA THR A 26 -1.97 18.96 -6.13
C THR A 26 -0.48 19.20 -5.91
N ASN A 27 0.33 18.95 -6.94
CA ASN A 27 1.79 19.17 -6.95
C ASN A 27 2.26 20.03 -8.13
N GLY A 28 1.35 20.46 -9.00
CA GLY A 28 1.64 21.32 -10.15
C GLY A 28 2.41 20.64 -11.29
N THR A 29 2.52 19.31 -11.33
CA THR A 29 3.18 18.58 -12.42
C THR A 29 2.24 17.62 -13.12
N THR A 30 2.57 17.30 -14.37
CA THR A 30 1.95 16.23 -15.17
C THR A 30 2.92 15.09 -15.45
N SER A 31 4.18 15.20 -15.01
CA SER A 31 5.16 14.14 -15.20
C SER A 31 4.88 12.95 -14.27
N THR A 32 5.29 11.76 -14.69
CA THR A 32 5.19 10.56 -13.86
C THR A 32 5.99 10.70 -12.57
N MET A 33 5.36 10.34 -11.46
CA MET A 33 5.95 10.21 -10.13
C MET A 33 6.27 8.73 -9.89
N TYR A 34 7.53 8.43 -9.55
CA TYR A 34 8.04 7.06 -9.48
C TYR A 34 8.21 6.56 -8.03
N GLY A 35 8.75 7.41 -7.15
CA GLY A 35 9.02 7.05 -5.75
C GLY A 35 8.39 8.03 -4.78
N ILE A 36 8.06 7.55 -3.59
CA ILE A 36 7.61 8.35 -2.46
C ILE A 36 8.17 7.75 -1.18
N ALA A 37 8.65 8.60 -0.27
CA ALA A 37 9.18 8.18 1.02
C ALA A 37 8.92 9.18 2.14
N SER A 38 8.63 8.67 3.33
CA SER A 38 8.21 9.42 4.50
C SER A 38 9.17 9.22 5.67
N PHE A 39 9.48 10.31 6.36
CA PHE A 39 10.28 10.25 7.57
C PHE A 39 9.41 9.76 8.74
N SER A 40 9.95 8.84 9.55
CA SER A 40 9.24 8.29 10.70
C SER A 40 8.98 9.32 11.80
N SER A 41 9.89 10.28 11.99
CA SER A 41 9.87 11.25 13.09
C SER A 41 9.63 12.70 12.64
N LEU A 42 9.37 12.95 11.35
CA LEU A 42 9.17 14.29 10.81
C LEU A 42 7.91 14.34 9.95
N PRO A 43 7.21 15.49 9.84
CA PRO A 43 6.07 15.65 8.94
C PRO A 43 6.51 15.81 7.47
N VAL A 44 7.70 15.29 7.12
CA VAL A 44 8.34 15.44 5.82
C VAL A 44 8.09 14.20 4.98
N ILE A 45 7.60 14.41 3.76
CA ILE A 45 7.49 13.37 2.74
C ILE A 45 8.15 13.88 1.48
N ILE A 46 8.94 13.02 0.84
CA ILE A 46 9.64 13.30 -0.41
C ILE A 46 9.04 12.41 -1.48
N SER A 47 8.84 12.95 -2.68
CA SER A 47 8.49 12.16 -3.85
C SER A 47 9.32 12.61 -5.04
N VAL A 48 9.63 11.69 -5.94
CA VAL A 48 10.48 11.96 -7.11
C VAL A 48 9.79 11.54 -8.39
N GLY A 49 9.99 12.32 -9.46
CA GLY A 49 9.31 12.11 -10.73
C GLY A 49 9.64 13.17 -11.76
N GLY A 50 9.67 12.79 -13.05
CA GLY A 50 9.89 13.74 -14.14
C GLY A 50 11.20 14.55 -14.07
N GLY A 51 12.23 14.03 -13.41
CA GLY A 51 13.47 14.79 -13.14
C GLY A 51 13.31 15.88 -12.08
N LYS A 52 12.35 15.74 -11.15
CA LYS A 52 12.10 16.69 -10.05
C LYS A 52 12.02 15.96 -8.72
N ILE A 53 12.27 16.72 -7.65
CA ILE A 53 12.15 16.28 -6.27
C ILE A 53 11.07 17.15 -5.61
N TYR A 54 10.01 16.51 -5.15
CA TYR A 54 8.91 17.16 -4.46
C TYR A 54 9.01 16.90 -2.96
N LYS A 55 8.76 17.93 -2.16
CA LYS A 55 8.76 17.86 -0.70
C LYS A 55 7.48 18.48 -0.15
N THR A 56 6.90 17.82 0.84
CA THR A 56 5.86 18.40 1.70
C THR A 56 6.34 18.38 3.15
N THR A 57 5.89 19.36 3.93
CA THR A 57 6.12 19.46 5.38
C THR A 57 4.81 19.54 6.17
N ASN A 58 3.67 19.44 5.48
CA ASN A 58 2.33 19.59 6.01
C ASN A 58 1.43 18.43 5.60
N GLU A 59 2.01 17.22 5.65
CA GLU A 59 1.34 15.95 5.36
C GLU A 59 0.69 15.88 3.98
N GLY A 60 1.36 16.45 2.97
CA GLY A 60 0.93 16.37 1.58
C GLY A 60 -0.17 17.35 1.20
N THR A 61 -0.57 18.26 2.09
CA THR A 61 -1.51 19.34 1.76
C THR A 61 -0.94 20.25 0.67
N ASN A 62 0.36 20.58 0.77
CA ASN A 62 1.09 21.31 -0.25
C ASN A 62 2.40 20.59 -0.59
N TRP A 63 2.76 20.57 -1.88
CA TRP A 63 3.99 20.00 -2.40
C TRP A 63 4.83 21.09 -3.07
N LEU A 64 6.09 21.20 -2.66
CA LEU A 64 7.06 22.14 -3.21
C LEU A 64 8.09 21.39 -4.04
N ASN A 65 8.37 21.87 -5.24
CA ASN A 65 9.51 21.40 -6.03
C ASN A 65 10.81 21.94 -5.40
N VAL A 66 11.67 21.05 -4.93
CA VAL A 66 13.01 21.37 -4.43
C VAL A 66 13.93 21.50 -5.64
N ALA A 67 14.37 22.73 -5.93
CA ALA A 67 15.20 23.00 -7.09
C ALA A 67 16.53 22.24 -7.01
N TYR A 68 16.74 21.34 -7.96
CA TYR A 68 18.02 20.69 -8.23
C TYR A 68 18.13 20.47 -9.74
N PRO A 69 19.26 20.81 -10.38
CA PRO A 69 19.39 20.70 -11.83
C PRO A 69 19.52 19.23 -12.23
N LEU A 70 18.41 18.64 -12.66
CA LEU A 70 18.32 17.25 -13.10
C LEU A 70 17.91 17.18 -14.57
N PRO A 71 18.45 16.21 -15.34
CA PRO A 71 17.85 15.82 -16.60
C PRO A 71 16.41 15.33 -16.37
N GLU A 72 15.54 15.49 -17.36
CA GLU A 72 14.20 14.91 -17.31
C GLU A 72 14.26 13.38 -17.13
N ASN A 73 13.27 12.83 -16.42
CA ASN A 73 13.12 11.39 -16.17
C ASN A 73 14.37 10.70 -15.58
N SER A 74 15.15 11.43 -14.77
CA SER A 74 16.41 10.93 -14.23
C SER A 74 16.31 10.25 -12.86
N LEU A 75 15.16 10.29 -12.19
CA LEU A 75 14.96 9.67 -10.88
C LEU A 75 13.90 8.58 -10.94
N SER A 76 14.24 7.42 -10.40
CA SER A 76 13.43 6.19 -10.32
C SER A 76 12.85 6.00 -8.92
N ASP A 77 13.57 6.38 -7.86
CA ASP A 77 13.15 6.08 -6.48
C ASP A 77 13.75 7.05 -5.45
N VAL A 78 13.13 7.10 -4.27
CA VAL A 78 13.58 7.86 -3.11
C VAL A 78 13.43 7.01 -1.86
N VAL A 79 14.44 7.03 -0.97
CA VAL A 79 14.41 6.25 0.28
C VAL A 79 14.92 7.08 1.46
N ILE A 80 14.42 6.75 2.66
CA ILE A 80 14.87 7.35 3.93
C ILE A 80 15.80 6.37 4.63
N SER A 81 16.96 6.83 5.11
CA SER A 81 17.94 5.98 5.83
C SER A 81 18.11 6.35 7.30
N GLY A 82 17.62 7.53 7.70
CA GLY A 82 17.79 8.06 9.05
C GLY A 82 16.81 9.19 9.35
N VAL A 83 17.02 9.86 10.48
CA VAL A 83 16.08 10.88 10.99
C VAL A 83 15.98 12.11 10.09
N THR A 84 17.06 12.46 9.40
CA THR A 84 17.11 13.58 8.43
C THR A 84 17.77 13.18 7.11
N THR A 85 18.21 11.93 6.98
CA THR A 85 18.94 11.47 5.80
C THR A 85 18.01 10.77 4.82
N CYS A 86 18.03 11.22 3.57
CA CYS A 86 17.31 10.59 2.48
C CYS A 86 18.12 10.61 1.19
N TRP A 87 17.69 9.79 0.25
CA TRP A 87 18.42 9.50 -0.96
C TRP A 87 17.48 9.41 -2.15
N ALA A 88 17.95 9.81 -3.33
CA ALA A 88 17.23 9.66 -4.58
C ALA A 88 18.15 9.06 -5.66
N PHE A 89 17.61 8.17 -6.47
CA PHE A 89 18.40 7.39 -7.44
C PHE A 89 17.69 7.30 -8.78
N GLY A 90 18.45 7.11 -9.85
CA GLY A 90 17.94 6.85 -11.20
C GLY A 90 18.94 7.22 -12.28
N ASN A 91 18.93 6.57 -13.44
CA ASN A 91 19.78 6.89 -14.61
C ASN A 91 21.24 7.26 -14.26
N GLY A 92 21.92 6.45 -13.43
CA GLY A 92 23.31 6.68 -13.01
C GLY A 92 23.51 7.73 -11.92
N LEU A 93 22.44 8.37 -11.44
CA LEU A 93 22.45 9.33 -10.35
C LEU A 93 22.27 8.63 -9.01
N VAL A 94 23.05 9.09 -8.04
CA VAL A 94 22.90 8.85 -6.61
C VAL A 94 22.95 10.20 -5.93
N LEU A 95 21.82 10.66 -5.39
CA LEU A 95 21.72 11.90 -4.64
C LEU A 95 21.51 11.59 -3.17
N LYS A 96 22.10 12.41 -2.29
CA LYS A 96 21.93 12.33 -0.84
C LYS A 96 21.55 13.68 -0.27
N SER A 97 20.65 13.67 0.69
CA SER A 97 20.34 14.79 1.56
C SER A 97 20.54 14.35 3.01
N THR A 98 21.09 15.23 3.84
CA THR A 98 21.25 15.03 5.29
C THR A 98 20.38 15.99 6.12
N ASN A 99 19.52 16.77 5.44
CA ASN A 99 18.67 17.80 6.03
C ASN A 99 17.21 17.70 5.57
N SER A 100 16.72 16.45 5.52
CA SER A 100 15.35 16.08 5.22
C SER A 100 14.89 16.58 3.84
N GLY A 101 15.75 16.38 2.83
CA GLY A 101 15.46 16.72 1.44
C GLY A 101 15.45 18.21 1.13
N THR A 102 16.02 19.06 2.00
CA THR A 102 16.09 20.52 1.75
C THR A 102 17.20 20.85 0.76
N ASN A 103 18.37 20.26 0.93
CA ASN A 103 19.50 20.35 0.01
C ASN A 103 19.97 18.95 -0.38
N TRP A 104 20.47 18.82 -1.60
CA TRP A 104 20.93 17.55 -2.17
C TRP A 104 22.35 17.66 -2.69
N SER A 105 23.12 16.59 -2.58
CA SER A 105 24.43 16.44 -3.20
C SER A 105 24.47 15.18 -4.05
N LYS A 106 25.08 15.28 -5.24
CA LYS A 106 25.34 14.12 -6.09
C LYS A 106 26.59 13.40 -5.56
N LEU A 107 26.48 12.10 -5.37
CA LEU A 107 27.60 11.23 -5.00
C LEU A 107 28.18 10.55 -6.24
N THR A 108 29.43 10.13 -6.11
CA THR A 108 30.10 9.32 -7.13
C THR A 108 29.72 7.86 -6.93
N ALA A 109 29.15 7.24 -7.96
CA ALA A 109 28.86 5.82 -8.02
C ALA A 109 29.12 5.32 -9.45
N PRO A 110 29.36 4.01 -9.64
CA PRO A 110 29.38 3.40 -10.97
C PRO A 110 28.16 3.85 -11.81
N ASN A 111 28.39 4.18 -13.09
CA ASN A 111 27.30 4.63 -13.96
C ASN A 111 26.49 3.42 -14.47
N ARG A 112 25.29 3.24 -13.93
CA ARG A 112 24.31 2.20 -14.27
C ARG A 112 22.88 2.73 -14.11
N PHE A 113 21.89 2.04 -14.67
CA PHE A 113 20.49 2.36 -14.39
C PHE A 113 20.09 1.80 -13.04
N TRP A 114 19.91 2.68 -12.05
CA TRP A 114 19.44 2.35 -10.71
C TRP A 114 17.92 2.45 -10.65
N ASN A 115 17.26 1.42 -10.12
CA ASN A 115 15.81 1.38 -10.01
C ASN A 115 15.33 1.61 -8.59
N THR A 116 16.04 1.07 -7.59
CA THR A 116 15.63 1.16 -6.18
C THR A 116 16.82 0.96 -5.26
N ALA A 117 16.62 1.20 -3.97
CA ALA A 117 17.62 1.02 -2.94
C ALA A 117 16.99 0.56 -1.62
N TYR A 118 17.84 0.04 -0.74
CA TYR A 118 17.49 -0.22 0.65
C TYR A 118 18.62 0.25 1.55
N PHE A 119 18.30 1.02 2.58
CA PHE A 119 19.26 1.43 3.59
C PHE A 119 18.83 0.91 4.95
N MET A 120 19.74 0.18 5.60
CA MET A 120 19.55 -0.29 6.97
C MET A 120 19.75 0.84 7.99
N ASN A 121 20.62 1.78 7.64
CA ASN A 121 20.95 2.98 8.40
C ASN A 121 21.70 3.97 7.49
N ASP A 122 22.08 5.12 8.02
CA ASP A 122 22.77 6.20 7.29
C ASP A 122 24.12 5.81 6.67
N ASN A 123 24.73 4.71 7.14
CA ASN A 123 26.03 4.25 6.68
C ASN A 123 25.93 3.03 5.75
N THR A 124 24.99 2.13 6.00
CA THR A 124 24.90 0.84 5.31
C THR A 124 23.66 0.75 4.43
N GLY A 125 23.87 0.56 3.14
CA GLY A 125 22.79 0.42 2.17
C GLY A 125 23.20 -0.31 0.90
N TRP A 126 22.20 -0.73 0.14
CA TRP A 126 22.32 -1.42 -1.13
C TRP A 126 21.49 -0.70 -2.20
N ILE A 127 21.99 -0.67 -3.42
CA ILE A 127 21.29 -0.13 -4.60
C ILE A 127 21.30 -1.20 -5.68
N CYS A 128 20.18 -1.37 -6.38
CA CYS A 128 20.08 -2.26 -7.52
C CYS A 128 19.30 -1.61 -8.67
N GLY A 129 19.42 -2.17 -9.86
CA GLY A 129 18.65 -1.72 -11.02
C GLY A 129 18.81 -2.64 -12.21
N SER A 130 19.23 -2.14 -13.37
CA SER A 130 19.48 -2.98 -14.54
C SER A 130 20.69 -3.89 -14.34
N THR A 131 20.69 -5.04 -15.02
CA THR A 131 21.75 -6.07 -15.06
C THR A 131 21.92 -6.83 -13.74
N ASP A 132 23.03 -7.54 -13.59
CA ASP A 132 23.38 -8.37 -12.44
C ASP A 132 24.00 -7.58 -11.27
N THR A 133 24.17 -6.26 -11.42
CA THR A 133 24.93 -5.45 -10.46
C THR A 133 24.08 -4.98 -9.28
N VAL A 134 24.50 -5.34 -8.06
CA VAL A 134 24.10 -4.70 -6.80
C VAL A 134 25.29 -3.88 -6.30
N LEU A 135 25.05 -2.67 -5.82
CA LEU A 135 26.06 -1.90 -5.10
C LEU A 135 25.78 -1.95 -3.60
N LYS A 136 26.84 -2.00 -2.80
CA LYS A 136 26.78 -1.86 -1.34
C LYS A 136 27.66 -0.71 -0.88
N THR A 137 27.17 0.05 0.08
CA THR A 137 27.98 1.00 0.85
C THR A 137 27.92 0.65 2.33
N THR A 138 28.99 0.95 3.06
CA THR A 138 29.08 0.85 4.52
C THR A 138 29.57 2.15 5.16
N ASN A 139 29.72 3.20 4.35
CA ASN A 139 30.22 4.52 4.75
C ASN A 139 29.34 5.66 4.22
N GLY A 140 28.04 5.38 4.07
CA GLY A 140 27.06 6.39 3.71
C GLY A 140 27.26 6.96 2.33
N GLY A 141 27.64 6.11 1.36
CA GLY A 141 27.74 6.41 -0.06
C GLY A 141 29.02 7.13 -0.47
N VAL A 142 30.00 7.25 0.43
CA VAL A 142 31.34 7.78 0.08
C VAL A 142 32.03 6.83 -0.91
N ASN A 143 31.93 5.52 -0.67
CA ASN A 143 32.37 4.50 -1.62
C ASN A 143 31.29 3.42 -1.80
N TRP A 144 31.30 2.79 -2.97
CA TRP A 144 30.41 1.70 -3.37
C TRP A 144 31.21 0.48 -3.80
N ILE A 145 30.84 -0.67 -3.24
CA ILE A 145 31.39 -1.98 -3.58
C ILE A 145 30.40 -2.67 -4.51
N ILE A 146 30.88 -3.14 -5.67
CA ILE A 146 30.09 -3.95 -6.60
C ILE A 146 29.94 -5.37 -6.03
N GLN A 147 28.70 -5.83 -6.00
CA GLN A 147 28.28 -7.17 -5.61
C GLN A 147 27.41 -7.73 -6.73
N GLU A 148 27.98 -8.54 -7.61
CA GLU A 148 27.25 -9.14 -8.72
C GLU A 148 26.36 -10.29 -8.22
N ASN A 149 25.12 -10.37 -8.71
CA ASN A 149 24.24 -11.48 -8.41
C ASN A 149 24.64 -12.76 -9.17
N ASN A 150 25.28 -12.62 -10.34
CA ASN A 150 25.76 -13.72 -11.20
C ASN A 150 24.67 -14.73 -11.63
N LEU A 151 23.39 -14.39 -11.51
CA LEU A 151 22.26 -15.26 -11.86
C LEU A 151 21.61 -14.84 -13.18
N TYR A 152 21.49 -13.54 -13.43
CA TYR A 152 20.79 -13.02 -14.62
C TYR A 152 21.57 -11.89 -15.29
N ALA A 153 22.20 -12.23 -16.43
CA ALA A 153 23.03 -11.30 -17.20
C ALA A 153 22.23 -10.11 -17.79
N ASN A 154 20.94 -10.29 -18.08
CA ASN A 154 20.07 -9.23 -18.58
C ASN A 154 18.77 -9.16 -17.79
N SER A 155 18.83 -8.53 -16.62
CA SER A 155 17.70 -8.41 -15.71
C SER A 155 17.38 -6.99 -15.28
N TYR A 156 16.17 -6.79 -14.78
CA TYR A 156 15.73 -5.56 -14.15
C TYR A 156 15.33 -5.86 -12.72
N ASN A 157 16.11 -5.36 -11.77
CA ASN A 157 15.81 -5.46 -10.35
C ASN A 157 14.88 -4.30 -9.96
N TYR A 158 13.71 -4.61 -9.40
CA TYR A 158 12.68 -3.63 -9.05
C TYR A 158 12.45 -3.45 -7.55
N GLY A 159 12.90 -4.42 -6.74
CA GLY A 159 12.78 -4.36 -5.29
C GLY A 159 14.00 -4.98 -4.61
N ILE A 160 14.46 -4.35 -3.53
CA ILE A 160 15.51 -4.90 -2.65
C ILE A 160 15.15 -4.59 -1.20
N GLN A 161 15.32 -5.57 -0.32
CA GLN A 161 15.02 -5.46 1.11
C GLN A 161 15.99 -6.32 1.92
N PHE A 162 16.45 -5.81 3.06
CA PHE A 162 17.24 -6.59 4.02
C PHE A 162 16.56 -6.64 5.39
N THR A 163 16.68 -7.77 6.07
CA THR A 163 16.17 -7.95 7.45
C THR A 163 17.30 -8.00 8.47
N SER A 164 18.55 -8.09 7.99
CA SER A 164 19.79 -7.96 8.75
C SER A 164 20.90 -7.55 7.78
N SER A 165 22.11 -7.24 8.27
CA SER A 165 23.24 -6.89 7.39
C SER A 165 23.70 -8.04 6.47
N LEU A 166 23.19 -9.26 6.70
CA LEU A 166 23.53 -10.48 5.97
C LEU A 166 22.36 -11.04 5.15
N LEU A 167 21.16 -11.09 5.72
CA LEU A 167 19.97 -11.65 5.07
C LEU A 167 19.23 -10.57 4.28
N GLY A 168 19.12 -10.77 2.97
CA GLY A 168 18.41 -9.89 2.06
C GLY A 168 17.75 -10.61 0.89
N PHE A 169 16.82 -9.91 0.26
CA PHE A 169 16.04 -10.37 -0.86
C PHE A 169 16.01 -9.29 -1.94
N MET A 170 15.99 -9.73 -3.19
CA MET A 170 15.86 -8.86 -4.35
C MET A 170 14.89 -9.49 -5.34
N CYS A 171 14.05 -8.68 -5.97
CA CYS A 171 13.07 -9.14 -6.94
C CYS A 171 13.19 -8.38 -8.26
N GLY A 172 12.78 -9.03 -9.34
CA GLY A 172 12.95 -8.46 -10.67
C GLY A 172 12.30 -9.25 -11.79
N TYR A 173 12.80 -8.97 -12.99
CA TYR A 173 12.47 -9.64 -14.25
C TYR A 173 13.73 -9.96 -15.02
N ASP A 174 13.81 -11.15 -15.60
CA ASP A 174 14.88 -11.53 -16.51
C ASP A 174 14.34 -11.59 -17.95
N ASP A 175 14.94 -10.79 -18.83
CA ASP A 175 14.55 -10.69 -20.24
C ASP A 175 14.90 -11.96 -21.02
N ILE A 176 15.86 -12.76 -20.55
CA ILE A 176 16.29 -13.96 -21.26
C ILE A 176 15.27 -15.07 -21.05
N THR A 177 14.93 -15.36 -19.79
CA THR A 177 13.92 -16.38 -19.44
C THR A 177 12.49 -15.88 -19.56
N GLN A 178 12.28 -14.56 -19.67
CA GLN A 178 10.98 -13.90 -19.69
C GLN A 178 10.15 -14.22 -18.43
N LYS A 179 10.82 -14.30 -17.28
CA LYS A 179 10.23 -14.64 -15.98
C LYS A 179 10.58 -13.60 -14.93
N GLY A 180 9.65 -13.40 -14.00
CA GLY A 180 9.97 -12.68 -12.77
C GLY A 180 10.74 -13.58 -11.82
N TYR A 181 11.47 -12.99 -10.90
CA TYR A 181 12.22 -13.75 -9.90
C TYR A 181 12.24 -13.08 -8.53
N ILE A 182 12.54 -13.89 -7.51
CA ILE A 182 13.10 -13.43 -6.24
C ILE A 182 14.39 -14.19 -6.00
N ILE A 183 15.45 -13.46 -5.66
CA ILE A 183 16.73 -14.01 -5.23
C ILE A 183 17.02 -13.62 -3.78
N ARG A 184 17.77 -14.45 -3.07
CA ARG A 184 18.07 -14.32 -1.65
C ARG A 184 19.56 -14.36 -1.41
N THR A 185 20.04 -13.53 -0.49
CA THR A 185 21.41 -13.56 0.03
C THR A 185 21.41 -13.84 1.53
N ILE A 186 22.44 -14.53 2.01
CA ILE A 186 22.70 -14.78 3.44
C ILE A 186 24.05 -14.21 3.89
N ASN A 187 24.74 -13.49 3.00
CA ASN A 187 26.09 -12.96 3.22
C ASN A 187 26.20 -11.48 2.81
N GLY A 188 25.07 -10.77 2.88
CA GLY A 188 25.03 -9.31 2.72
C GLY A 188 25.25 -8.86 1.29
N GLY A 189 24.82 -9.67 0.32
CA GLY A 189 24.85 -9.42 -1.12
C GLY A 189 26.06 -10.01 -1.85
N THR A 190 27.02 -10.62 -1.15
CA THR A 190 28.23 -11.19 -1.79
C THR A 190 27.92 -12.34 -2.74
N SER A 191 26.88 -13.12 -2.44
CA SER A 191 26.30 -14.08 -3.38
C SER A 191 24.79 -14.16 -3.20
N TRP A 192 24.11 -14.59 -4.27
CA TRP A 192 22.65 -14.69 -4.34
C TRP A 192 22.23 -16.06 -4.84
N ALA A 193 21.03 -16.49 -4.45
CA ALA A 193 20.40 -17.72 -4.92
C ALA A 193 18.94 -17.45 -5.29
N GLU A 194 18.49 -17.98 -6.43
CA GLU A 194 17.06 -17.94 -6.81
C GLU A 194 16.21 -18.70 -5.78
N VAL A 195 15.13 -18.06 -5.35
CA VAL A 195 14.14 -18.62 -4.41
C VAL A 195 12.70 -18.55 -4.93
N LEU A 196 12.48 -17.86 -6.05
CA LEU A 196 11.23 -17.86 -6.79
C LEU A 196 11.50 -17.63 -8.27
N SER A 197 10.87 -18.44 -9.11
CA SER A 197 10.70 -18.22 -10.56
C SER A 197 9.21 -17.99 -10.83
N ALA A 198 8.82 -16.74 -11.07
CA ALA A 198 7.44 -16.33 -11.28
C ALA A 198 7.10 -16.23 -12.77
N GLY A 199 5.86 -16.55 -13.15
CA GLY A 199 5.39 -16.47 -14.54
C GLY A 199 5.25 -15.05 -15.10
N ALA A 200 5.52 -14.01 -14.31
CA ALA A 200 5.47 -12.60 -14.70
C ALA A 200 6.40 -11.78 -13.80
N THR A 201 6.71 -10.55 -14.22
CA THR A 201 7.53 -9.58 -13.47
C THR A 201 7.13 -9.46 -12.00
N VAL A 202 8.12 -9.52 -11.11
CA VAL A 202 7.97 -9.18 -9.69
C VAL A 202 8.37 -7.72 -9.51
N HIS A 203 7.37 -6.86 -9.31
CA HIS A 203 7.52 -5.40 -9.39
C HIS A 203 7.91 -4.75 -8.06
N SER A 204 7.53 -5.34 -6.93
CA SER A 204 7.83 -4.81 -5.60
C SER A 204 7.85 -5.92 -4.56
N MET A 205 8.52 -5.67 -3.43
CA MET A 205 8.53 -6.58 -2.30
C MET A 205 8.66 -5.88 -0.96
N LYS A 206 8.12 -6.51 0.07
CA LYS A 206 8.19 -6.05 1.47
C LYS A 206 8.46 -7.22 2.39
N MET A 207 9.58 -7.19 3.11
CA MET A 207 9.86 -8.13 4.19
C MET A 207 9.35 -7.55 5.50
N ILE A 208 8.55 -8.32 6.24
CA ILE A 208 8.04 -7.93 7.56
C ILE A 208 9.08 -8.26 8.63
N ASN A 209 9.72 -9.41 8.48
CA ASN A 209 10.81 -9.90 9.31
C ASN A 209 11.61 -10.93 8.49
N SER A 210 12.55 -11.63 9.14
CA SER A 210 13.41 -12.62 8.47
C SER A 210 12.68 -13.84 7.91
N SER A 211 11.44 -14.13 8.35
CA SER A 211 10.66 -15.27 7.89
C SER A 211 9.48 -14.90 6.99
N THR A 212 8.80 -13.80 7.28
CA THR A 212 7.58 -13.36 6.56
C THR A 212 7.89 -12.23 5.59
N GLY A 213 7.41 -12.38 4.35
CA GLY A 213 7.54 -11.38 3.31
C GLY A 213 6.49 -11.53 2.21
N PHE A 214 6.30 -10.45 1.46
CA PHE A 214 5.32 -10.34 0.39
C PHE A 214 5.97 -9.75 -0.86
N ALA A 215 5.52 -10.18 -2.04
CA ALA A 215 5.98 -9.64 -3.32
C ALA A 215 4.84 -9.50 -4.32
N SER A 216 4.81 -8.40 -5.06
CA SER A 216 3.73 -8.08 -5.99
C SER A 216 4.08 -8.39 -7.45
N THR A 217 3.12 -8.94 -8.18
CA THR A 217 3.26 -9.32 -9.60
C THR A 217 2.05 -8.88 -10.41
N THR A 218 1.88 -9.41 -11.61
CA THR A 218 0.66 -9.22 -12.41
C THR A 218 -0.48 -10.08 -11.87
N GLY A 219 -1.45 -9.42 -11.22
CA GLY A 219 -2.68 -10.03 -10.73
C GLY A 219 -2.53 -10.91 -9.49
N LYS A 220 -1.33 -10.99 -8.90
CA LYS A 220 -1.05 -11.84 -7.74
C LYS A 220 -0.09 -11.20 -6.75
N ILE A 221 -0.18 -11.64 -5.51
CA ILE A 221 0.83 -11.44 -4.46
C ILE A 221 1.44 -12.80 -4.11
N TYR A 222 2.75 -12.85 -3.98
CA TYR A 222 3.46 -13.99 -3.38
C TYR A 222 3.71 -13.73 -1.91
N LYS A 223 3.61 -14.77 -1.09
CA LYS A 223 3.88 -14.73 0.36
C LYS A 223 4.83 -15.83 0.77
N THR A 224 5.85 -15.48 1.55
CA THR A 224 6.66 -16.43 2.33
C THR A 224 6.34 -16.31 3.82
N THR A 225 6.45 -17.42 4.54
CA THR A 225 6.47 -17.49 6.01
C THR A 225 7.69 -18.25 6.54
N ASN A 226 8.61 -18.66 5.66
CA ASN A 226 9.77 -19.50 5.97
C ASN A 226 11.10 -18.94 5.40
N GLY A 227 11.22 -17.61 5.38
CA GLY A 227 12.45 -16.91 4.98
C GLY A 227 12.79 -17.06 3.49
N GLY A 228 11.75 -17.16 2.66
CA GLY A 228 11.83 -17.35 1.23
C GLY A 228 12.28 -18.75 0.82
N SER A 229 12.15 -19.76 1.69
CA SER A 229 12.37 -21.14 1.25
C SER A 229 11.26 -21.60 0.30
N ASN A 230 10.03 -21.09 0.50
CA ASN A 230 8.92 -21.21 -0.45
C ASN A 230 8.12 -19.91 -0.50
N TRP A 231 7.54 -19.62 -1.66
CA TRP A 231 6.64 -18.49 -1.88
C TRP A 231 5.30 -19.00 -2.45
N ASN A 232 4.21 -18.78 -1.71
CA ASN A 232 2.87 -19.16 -2.13
C ASN A 232 2.21 -18.01 -2.88
N GLU A 233 1.59 -18.29 -4.03
CA GLU A 233 0.85 -17.28 -4.80
C GLU A 233 -0.60 -17.14 -4.32
N HIS A 234 -1.07 -15.89 -4.29
CA HIS A 234 -2.45 -15.52 -4.00
C HIS A 234 -2.96 -14.59 -5.09
N ALA A 235 -3.98 -15.03 -5.82
CA ALA A 235 -4.60 -14.23 -6.88
C ALA A 235 -5.42 -13.09 -6.28
N ILE A 236 -5.40 -11.94 -6.95
CA ILE A 236 -6.24 -10.79 -6.65
C ILE A 236 -7.20 -10.59 -7.82
N PRO A 237 -8.47 -11.02 -7.70
CA PRO A 237 -9.44 -10.85 -8.77
C PRO A 237 -9.54 -9.40 -9.25
N GLY A 238 -9.41 -9.19 -10.57
CA GLY A 238 -9.49 -7.86 -11.17
C GLY A 238 -8.23 -7.00 -11.08
N ALA A 239 -7.14 -7.49 -10.47
CA ALA A 239 -5.84 -6.83 -10.48
C ALA A 239 -5.05 -7.16 -11.76
N GLY A 240 -4.37 -6.15 -12.31
CA GLY A 240 -3.31 -6.32 -13.30
C GLY A 240 -1.93 -6.19 -12.66
N ALA A 241 -0.98 -5.56 -13.35
CA ALA A 241 0.36 -5.30 -12.79
C ALA A 241 0.27 -4.43 -11.51
N LEU A 242 0.87 -4.92 -10.41
CA LEU A 242 0.93 -4.24 -9.11
C LEU A 242 2.34 -3.71 -8.88
N TYR A 243 2.54 -2.42 -9.12
CA TYR A 243 3.85 -1.76 -9.12
C TYR A 243 4.37 -1.39 -7.73
N GLY A 244 3.47 -1.05 -6.80
CA GLY A 244 3.82 -0.68 -5.43
C GLY A 244 3.19 -1.62 -4.41
N LEU A 245 3.91 -1.91 -3.32
CA LEU A 245 3.47 -2.75 -2.22
C LEU A 245 3.93 -2.18 -0.89
N ASP A 246 3.03 -2.08 0.09
CA ASP A 246 3.41 -1.72 1.46
C ASP A 246 2.59 -2.46 2.53
N PHE A 247 3.26 -2.80 3.62
CA PHE A 247 2.68 -3.38 4.84
C PHE A 247 3.18 -2.54 6.02
N PRO A 248 2.41 -1.53 6.46
CA PRO A 248 2.95 -0.46 7.31
C PRO A 248 3.28 -0.84 8.75
N VAL A 249 2.55 -1.81 9.31
CA VAL A 249 2.61 -2.11 10.75
C VAL A 249 2.88 -3.57 11.02
N ASN A 250 2.19 -4.46 10.32
CA ASN A 250 2.30 -5.89 10.53
C ASN A 250 2.00 -6.64 9.23
N GLU A 251 2.12 -7.96 9.28
CA GLU A 251 1.81 -8.83 8.15
C GLU A 251 0.32 -8.86 7.76
N GLN A 252 -0.61 -8.42 8.61
CA GLN A 252 -2.05 -8.58 8.38
C GLN A 252 -2.61 -7.53 7.43
N THR A 253 -2.17 -6.27 7.59
CA THR A 253 -2.69 -5.14 6.81
C THR A 253 -1.66 -4.71 5.78
N GLY A 254 -2.03 -4.81 4.50
CA GLY A 254 -1.18 -4.44 3.38
C GLY A 254 -1.94 -3.76 2.25
N TYR A 255 -1.21 -3.04 1.42
CA TYR A 255 -1.74 -2.25 0.31
C TYR A 255 -0.90 -2.47 -0.95
N ALA A 256 -1.55 -2.67 -2.09
CA ALA A 256 -0.90 -2.87 -3.37
C ALA A 256 -1.49 -1.94 -4.43
N GLY A 257 -0.66 -1.11 -5.06
CA GLY A 257 -1.06 -0.16 -6.10
C GLY A 257 -0.54 -0.58 -7.47
N GLY A 258 -1.30 -0.32 -8.53
CA GLY A 258 -0.92 -0.80 -9.86
C GLY A 258 -1.57 -0.12 -11.05
N ILE A 259 -1.66 -0.89 -12.13
CA ILE A 259 -2.22 -0.48 -13.41
C ILE A 259 -3.67 0.04 -13.26
N GLY A 260 -4.03 1.00 -14.09
CA GLY A 260 -5.39 1.57 -14.13
C GLY A 260 -5.77 2.39 -12.89
N GLY A 261 -4.81 2.85 -12.08
CA GLY A 261 -5.10 3.63 -10.88
C GLY A 261 -5.64 2.81 -9.72
N LYS A 262 -5.59 1.49 -9.82
CA LYS A 262 -6.12 0.59 -8.79
C LYS A 262 -5.22 0.52 -7.57
N ILE A 263 -5.83 0.52 -6.40
CA ILE A 263 -5.19 0.17 -5.12
C ILE A 263 -6.02 -0.92 -4.47
N PHE A 264 -5.36 -1.96 -3.96
CA PHE A 264 -5.98 -3.06 -3.23
C PHE A 264 -5.52 -3.04 -1.77
N LYS A 265 -6.38 -3.49 -0.86
CA LYS A 265 -6.09 -3.64 0.58
C LYS A 265 -6.35 -5.06 1.04
N THR A 266 -5.47 -5.59 1.88
CA THR A 266 -5.70 -6.80 2.66
C THR A 266 -5.73 -6.46 4.16
N THR A 267 -6.47 -7.25 4.94
CA THR A 267 -6.50 -7.22 6.41
C THR A 267 -6.28 -8.61 7.01
N ASN A 268 -5.99 -9.60 6.17
CA ASN A 268 -5.85 -11.00 6.54
C ASN A 268 -4.60 -11.63 5.89
N ALA A 269 -3.51 -10.88 5.94
CA ALA A 269 -2.18 -11.38 5.61
C ALA A 269 -1.99 -11.77 4.14
N GLY A 270 -2.61 -11.01 3.25
CA GLY A 270 -2.53 -11.22 1.81
C GLY A 270 -3.39 -12.36 1.27
N THR A 271 -4.23 -12.98 2.13
CA THR A 271 -5.12 -14.08 1.72
C THR A 271 -6.25 -13.56 0.83
N ASN A 272 -6.88 -12.46 1.23
CA ASN A 272 -7.91 -11.76 0.46
C ASN A 272 -7.51 -10.29 0.27
N TRP A 273 -7.86 -9.74 -0.89
CA TRP A 273 -7.58 -8.36 -1.26
C TRP A 273 -8.84 -7.71 -1.84
N TYR A 274 -9.07 -6.45 -1.48
CA TYR A 274 -10.24 -5.68 -1.89
C TYR A 274 -9.80 -4.41 -2.60
N GLU A 275 -10.39 -4.11 -3.75
CA GLU A 275 -10.13 -2.88 -4.50
C GLU A 275 -10.68 -1.67 -3.73
N LEU A 276 -9.86 -0.63 -3.58
CA LEU A 276 -10.21 0.66 -3.00
C LEU A 276 -10.52 1.65 -4.12
N THR A 277 -11.49 2.54 -3.90
CA THR A 277 -11.79 3.61 -4.86
C THR A 277 -10.74 4.72 -4.75
N THR A 278 -10.06 5.01 -5.87
CA THR A 278 -8.98 6.01 -5.96
C THR A 278 -9.34 7.28 -6.72
N GLY A 279 -10.40 7.24 -7.53
CA GLY A 279 -10.84 8.37 -8.35
C GLY A 279 -9.92 8.70 -9.53
N THR A 280 -8.96 7.83 -9.86
CA THR A 280 -8.03 8.01 -10.99
C THR A 280 -7.88 6.72 -11.79
N THR A 281 -7.55 6.86 -13.08
CA THR A 281 -7.17 5.74 -13.97
C THR A 281 -5.66 5.71 -14.25
N SER A 282 -4.93 6.73 -13.82
CA SER A 282 -3.48 6.83 -13.94
C SER A 282 -2.80 5.77 -13.09
N HIS A 283 -1.84 5.04 -13.65
CA HIS A 283 -1.17 3.94 -12.95
C HIS A 283 -0.49 4.40 -11.66
N ILE A 284 -0.67 3.65 -10.58
CA ILE A 284 0.02 3.86 -9.31
C ILE A 284 1.37 3.16 -9.36
N ARG A 285 2.47 3.90 -9.25
CA ARG A 285 3.85 3.41 -9.32
C ARG A 285 4.43 3.02 -7.97
N ALA A 286 4.13 3.79 -6.94
CA ALA A 286 4.57 3.52 -5.58
C ALA A 286 3.46 3.83 -4.58
N ILE A 287 3.49 3.12 -3.45
CA ILE A 287 2.62 3.32 -2.31
C ILE A 287 3.46 3.25 -1.04
N GLU A 288 3.25 4.19 -0.14
CA GLU A 288 3.91 4.18 1.16
C GLU A 288 2.97 4.75 2.23
N PHE A 289 2.86 4.03 3.34
CA PHE A 289 2.22 4.52 4.55
C PHE A 289 3.24 5.13 5.49
N LYS A 290 2.83 6.16 6.24
CA LYS A 290 3.69 6.72 7.29
C LYS A 290 4.06 5.60 8.26
N PHE A 291 5.32 5.60 8.69
CA PHE A 291 5.82 4.60 9.63
C PHE A 291 4.86 4.40 10.83
N GLY A 292 4.43 3.16 11.06
CA GLY A 292 3.52 2.80 12.14
C GLY A 292 2.05 3.17 11.92
N SER A 293 1.68 3.76 10.79
CA SER A 293 0.30 4.16 10.49
C SER A 293 -0.38 3.18 9.55
N VAL A 294 -1.55 2.65 9.94
CA VAL A 294 -2.43 1.91 9.02
C VAL A 294 -3.45 2.81 8.32
N THR A 295 -3.51 4.10 8.69
CA THR A 295 -4.56 5.03 8.25
C THR A 295 -4.04 6.15 7.35
N THR A 296 -2.79 6.60 7.52
CA THR A 296 -2.22 7.68 6.74
C THR A 296 -1.18 7.16 5.76
N GLY A 297 -1.50 7.24 4.47
CA GLY A 297 -0.60 6.79 3.41
C GLY A 297 -0.75 7.60 2.13
N PHE A 298 0.23 7.42 1.25
CA PHE A 298 0.37 8.13 0.00
C PHE A 298 0.61 7.16 -1.15
N ALA A 299 0.05 7.46 -2.31
CA ALA A 299 0.29 6.71 -3.53
C ALA A 299 0.63 7.69 -4.66
N VAL A 300 1.65 7.37 -5.45
CA VAL A 300 2.13 8.23 -6.54
C VAL A 300 2.14 7.48 -7.85
N GLY A 301 2.02 8.20 -8.97
CA GLY A 301 1.83 7.55 -10.26
C GLY A 301 2.03 8.41 -11.50
N ASN A 302 1.55 7.89 -12.63
CA ASN A 302 1.60 8.58 -13.92
C ASN A 302 0.81 9.91 -13.89
N SER A 303 1.09 10.78 -14.86
CA SER A 303 0.35 12.04 -15.06
C SER A 303 0.34 12.96 -13.83
N GLY A 304 1.43 13.00 -13.06
CA GLY A 304 1.54 13.79 -11.83
C GLY A 304 0.71 13.27 -10.66
N THR A 305 0.15 12.05 -10.75
CA THR A 305 -0.75 11.52 -9.72
C THR A 305 -0.07 11.45 -8.38
N ILE A 306 -0.70 12.07 -7.38
CA ILE A 306 -0.42 11.87 -5.97
C ILE A 306 -1.74 11.77 -5.22
N LEU A 307 -1.90 10.71 -4.45
CA LEU A 307 -3.09 10.43 -3.66
C LEU A 307 -2.70 10.35 -2.19
N LYS A 308 -3.61 10.77 -1.32
CA LYS A 308 -3.48 10.66 0.14
C LYS A 308 -4.70 9.93 0.70
N THR A 309 -4.49 9.02 1.63
CA THR A 309 -5.54 8.52 2.52
C THR A 309 -5.22 8.91 3.95
N THR A 310 -6.25 9.15 4.77
CA THR A 310 -6.14 9.41 6.22
C THR A 310 -6.94 8.42 7.06
N ASN A 311 -7.59 7.45 6.40
CA ASN A 311 -8.34 6.37 7.02
C ASN A 311 -7.94 4.98 6.46
N GLY A 312 -6.84 4.90 5.71
CA GLY A 312 -6.32 3.65 5.16
C GLY A 312 -7.25 3.00 4.14
N GLY A 313 -7.99 3.81 3.37
CA GLY A 313 -9.04 3.28 2.51
C GLY A 313 -10.31 2.87 3.27
N GLY A 314 -10.50 3.38 4.49
CA GLY A 314 -11.55 2.97 5.40
C GLY A 314 -11.42 1.52 5.87
N ALA A 315 -12.32 1.12 6.78
CA ALA A 315 -12.51 -0.28 7.14
C ALA A 315 -13.21 -1.02 5.98
N PHE A 316 -12.65 -2.16 5.57
CA PHE A 316 -13.34 -3.10 4.70
C PHE A 316 -13.12 -4.55 5.14
N VAL A 317 -14.23 -5.16 5.56
CA VAL A 317 -14.77 -6.41 5.00
C VAL A 317 -16.30 -6.30 5.05
N GLY A 318 -16.99 -6.50 3.93
CA GLY A 318 -18.45 -6.69 3.89
C GLY A 318 -19.35 -5.45 3.91
N LEU A 319 -18.82 -4.22 3.82
CA LEU A 319 -19.65 -3.01 3.72
C LEU A 319 -20.43 -2.97 2.39
N SER A 320 -21.67 -3.44 2.39
CA SER A 320 -22.55 -3.44 1.22
C SER A 320 -23.76 -2.54 1.46
N ASN A 321 -24.07 -1.66 0.52
CA ASN A 321 -25.37 -0.99 0.49
C ASN A 321 -26.42 -2.03 0.09
N THR A 322 -27.39 -2.28 0.96
CA THR A 322 -28.46 -3.27 0.76
C THR A 322 -29.77 -2.62 0.30
N SER A 323 -29.92 -1.31 0.42
CA SER A 323 -31.07 -0.55 -0.08
C SER A 323 -30.80 0.96 -0.07
N THR A 324 -31.24 1.65 -1.12
CA THR A 324 -31.20 3.12 -1.23
C THR A 324 -32.49 3.80 -0.75
N GLU A 325 -33.47 3.05 -0.26
CA GLU A 325 -34.63 3.64 0.40
C GLU A 325 -34.16 4.44 1.62
N VAL A 326 -34.59 5.70 1.70
CA VAL A 326 -34.24 6.61 2.78
C VAL A 326 -34.89 6.10 4.08
N PRO A 327 -34.11 5.59 5.05
CA PRO A 327 -34.66 5.12 6.31
C PRO A 327 -35.18 6.28 7.15
N GLU A 328 -36.27 6.07 7.89
CA GLU A 328 -36.80 7.08 8.80
C GLU A 328 -35.82 7.44 9.95
N ARG A 329 -34.96 6.49 10.34
CA ARG A 329 -33.96 6.68 11.41
C ARG A 329 -32.65 5.93 11.14
N SER A 330 -31.56 6.52 11.60
CA SER A 330 -30.26 5.85 11.67
C SER A 330 -30.18 4.89 12.85
N GLY A 331 -29.37 3.83 12.75
CA GLY A 331 -29.12 2.93 13.87
C GLY A 331 -28.61 1.55 13.48
N LEU A 332 -28.18 0.79 14.48
CA LEU A 332 -27.71 -0.59 14.35
C LEU A 332 -28.90 -1.57 14.41
N SER A 333 -28.80 -2.62 13.61
CA SER A 333 -29.60 -3.84 13.76
C SER A 333 -28.82 -4.86 14.58
N SER A 334 -29.52 -5.86 15.13
CA SER A 334 -28.85 -7.01 15.74
C SER A 334 -27.93 -7.69 14.73
N ASN A 335 -26.75 -8.10 15.17
CA ASN A 335 -25.81 -8.84 14.34
C ASN A 335 -26.34 -10.27 14.13
N TYR A 336 -25.99 -10.87 12.98
CA TYR A 336 -26.33 -12.28 12.69
C TYR A 336 -25.13 -13.01 12.06
N PRO A 337 -24.77 -14.20 12.58
CA PRO A 337 -25.34 -14.85 13.78
C PRO A 337 -25.02 -14.12 15.10
N ASN A 338 -25.79 -14.38 16.17
CA ASN A 338 -25.49 -13.95 17.55
C ASN A 338 -26.14 -14.95 18.55
N PRO A 339 -25.37 -15.78 19.28
CA PRO A 339 -23.91 -15.84 19.33
C PRO A 339 -23.26 -16.23 17.98
N PHE A 340 -21.99 -15.88 17.77
CA PHE A 340 -21.26 -16.12 16.52
C PHE A 340 -19.89 -16.77 16.72
N ASN A 341 -19.35 -17.41 15.68
CA ASN A 341 -18.03 -18.05 15.66
C ASN A 341 -17.40 -18.09 14.25
N PRO A 342 -16.24 -17.46 14.03
CA PRO A 342 -15.82 -16.19 14.61
C PRO A 342 -16.39 -14.99 13.82
N VAL A 343 -17.24 -15.23 12.81
CA VAL A 343 -17.72 -14.21 11.88
C VAL A 343 -19.18 -13.85 12.13
N THR A 344 -19.50 -12.56 12.12
CA THR A 344 -20.87 -12.04 12.15
C THR A 344 -21.08 -10.90 11.15
N ASN A 345 -22.31 -10.71 10.70
CA ASN A 345 -22.71 -9.52 9.95
C ASN A 345 -23.44 -8.53 10.86
N ILE A 346 -23.15 -7.25 10.70
CA ILE A 346 -23.76 -6.13 11.42
C ILE A 346 -24.47 -5.26 10.39
N SER A 347 -25.80 -5.25 10.42
CA SER A 347 -26.61 -4.39 9.57
C SER A 347 -26.91 -3.06 10.25
N PHE A 348 -26.97 -1.98 9.48
CA PHE A 348 -27.24 -0.65 10.02
C PHE A 348 -27.91 0.25 8.98
N ARG A 349 -28.53 1.33 9.46
CA ARG A 349 -29.28 2.29 8.63
C ARG A 349 -28.70 3.68 8.84
N VAL A 350 -28.68 4.47 7.79
CA VAL A 350 -28.29 5.88 7.78
C VAL A 350 -29.47 6.65 7.21
N ALA A 351 -30.06 7.57 7.97
CA ALA A 351 -31.24 8.34 7.54
C ALA A 351 -30.88 9.64 6.80
N GLN A 352 -29.72 10.22 7.09
CA GLN A 352 -29.26 11.48 6.54
C GLN A 352 -27.79 11.35 6.14
N ASN A 353 -27.38 12.12 5.12
CA ASN A 353 -25.97 12.21 4.76
C ASN A 353 -25.16 12.59 6.01
N GLY A 354 -24.02 11.94 6.21
CA GLY A 354 -23.07 12.39 7.21
C GLY A 354 -22.07 11.33 7.62
N TYR A 355 -21.18 11.75 8.50
CA TYR A 355 -20.09 10.93 8.98
C TYR A 355 -20.59 9.90 9.99
N ILE A 356 -20.30 8.63 9.73
CA ILE A 356 -20.66 7.48 10.54
C ILE A 356 -19.40 6.74 10.97
N LYS A 357 -19.25 6.52 12.29
CA LYS A 357 -18.30 5.59 12.88
C LYS A 357 -19.04 4.39 13.46
N ILE A 358 -18.58 3.17 13.15
CA ILE A 358 -19.01 1.92 13.78
C ILE A 358 -17.76 1.22 14.29
N ALA A 359 -17.72 0.95 15.60
CA ALA A 359 -16.60 0.30 16.26
C ALA A 359 -17.10 -0.75 17.27
N VAL A 360 -16.24 -1.70 17.59
CA VAL A 360 -16.47 -2.78 18.55
C VAL A 360 -15.64 -2.54 19.79
N PHE A 361 -16.27 -2.67 20.96
CA PHE A 361 -15.67 -2.48 22.27
C PHE A 361 -15.73 -3.77 23.08
N ASN A 362 -14.71 -4.03 23.91
CA ASN A 362 -14.75 -5.11 24.90
C ASN A 362 -15.51 -4.69 26.18
N MET A 363 -15.60 -5.58 27.17
CA MET A 363 -16.28 -5.30 28.44
C MET A 363 -15.62 -4.21 29.30
N LEU A 364 -14.35 -3.87 29.04
CA LEU A 364 -13.62 -2.79 29.71
C LEU A 364 -13.87 -1.42 29.04
N GLY A 365 -14.56 -1.40 27.90
CA GLY A 365 -14.79 -0.18 27.12
C GLY A 365 -13.63 0.17 26.18
N GLU A 366 -12.68 -0.73 25.97
CA GLU A 366 -11.59 -0.54 25.01
C GLU A 366 -12.09 -0.83 23.60
N GLU A 367 -11.75 0.04 22.64
CA GLU A 367 -12.02 -0.19 21.22
C GLU A 367 -11.12 -1.31 20.70
N VAL A 368 -11.71 -2.42 20.25
CA VAL A 368 -11.00 -3.63 19.80
C VAL A 368 -11.10 -3.87 18.29
N ALA A 369 -12.01 -3.18 17.60
CA ALA A 369 -12.09 -3.15 16.15
C ALA A 369 -12.83 -1.89 15.67
N GLU A 370 -12.35 -1.28 14.58
CA GLU A 370 -13.08 -0.26 13.85
C GLU A 370 -13.65 -0.90 12.57
N LEU A 371 -14.98 -0.82 12.39
CA LEU A 371 -15.69 -1.49 11.31
C LEU A 371 -16.14 -0.55 10.20
N VAL A 372 -16.47 0.69 10.54
CA VAL A 372 -16.85 1.75 9.59
C VAL A 372 -16.34 3.08 10.13
N GLN A 373 -15.76 3.91 9.27
CA GLN A 373 -15.38 5.28 9.62
C GLN A 373 -15.38 6.15 8.34
N SER A 374 -16.57 6.62 7.93
CA SER A 374 -16.74 7.28 6.64
C SER A 374 -18.02 8.13 6.55
N GLU A 375 -18.08 9.04 5.57
CA GLU A 375 -19.33 9.70 5.19
C GLU A 375 -20.22 8.76 4.39
N LEU A 376 -21.44 8.52 4.88
CA LEU A 376 -22.42 7.66 4.24
C LEU A 376 -23.66 8.46 3.82
N LYS A 377 -24.29 8.02 2.74
CA LYS A 377 -25.57 8.55 2.26
C LYS A 377 -26.73 7.84 2.97
N PRO A 378 -27.97 8.38 2.89
CA PRO A 378 -29.13 7.64 3.33
C PRO A 378 -29.22 6.27 2.66
N GLY A 379 -29.46 5.25 3.47
CA GLY A 379 -29.57 3.88 3.00
C GLY A 379 -29.39 2.85 4.10
N SER A 380 -29.51 1.58 3.70
CA SER A 380 -29.22 0.45 4.57
C SER A 380 -27.90 -0.19 4.17
N TYR A 381 -27.13 -0.57 5.16
CA TYR A 381 -25.79 -1.11 5.00
C TYR A 381 -25.64 -2.39 5.82
N LYS A 382 -24.68 -3.21 5.42
CA LYS A 382 -24.20 -4.37 6.18
C LYS A 382 -22.69 -4.28 6.25
N VAL A 383 -22.05 -4.60 7.36
CA VAL A 383 -20.58 -4.78 7.49
C VAL A 383 -20.30 -6.14 8.14
N THR A 384 -19.21 -6.80 7.77
CA THR A 384 -18.83 -8.10 8.33
C THR A 384 -17.69 -7.91 9.32
N TRP A 385 -17.82 -8.49 10.51
CA TRP A 385 -16.76 -8.55 11.50
C TRP A 385 -16.27 -10.00 11.65
N ASP A 386 -14.99 -10.21 11.38
CA ASP A 386 -14.28 -11.44 11.70
C ASP A 386 -13.49 -11.23 12.99
N ALA A 387 -13.86 -11.95 14.04
CA ALA A 387 -13.27 -11.86 15.37
C ALA A 387 -12.35 -13.06 15.67
N ALA A 388 -11.77 -13.70 14.65
CA ALA A 388 -10.93 -14.88 14.80
C ALA A 388 -9.73 -14.66 15.74
N ASP A 389 -9.26 -13.43 15.88
CA ASP A 389 -8.15 -13.04 16.77
C ASP A 389 -8.60 -12.56 18.16
N LYS A 390 -9.91 -12.52 18.45
CA LYS A 390 -10.46 -12.05 19.74
C LYS A 390 -10.87 -13.21 20.66
N PRO A 391 -10.74 -13.08 21.99
CA PRO A 391 -11.18 -14.12 22.92
C PRO A 391 -12.71 -14.29 22.93
N SER A 392 -13.22 -15.49 23.28
CA SER A 392 -14.66 -15.67 23.53
C SER A 392 -15.15 -14.69 24.60
N GLY A 393 -16.32 -14.09 24.41
CA GLY A 393 -16.82 -13.10 25.35
C GLY A 393 -17.91 -12.19 24.80
N ILE A 394 -18.25 -11.20 25.61
CA ILE A 394 -19.21 -10.15 25.27
C ILE A 394 -18.48 -8.96 24.65
N TYR A 395 -19.03 -8.48 23.54
CA TYR A 395 -18.59 -7.30 22.83
C TYR A 395 -19.76 -6.33 22.63
N PHE A 396 -19.44 -5.05 22.42
CA PHE A 396 -20.42 -4.01 22.13
C PHE A 396 -20.10 -3.37 20.80
N CYS A 397 -20.97 -3.51 19.81
CA CYS A 397 -20.90 -2.74 18.57
C CYS A 397 -21.58 -1.40 18.80
N LYS A 398 -20.86 -0.30 18.63
CA LYS A 398 -21.36 1.06 18.77
C LYS A 398 -21.34 1.75 17.41
N MET A 399 -22.42 2.44 17.08
CA MET A 399 -22.53 3.34 15.95
C MET A 399 -22.68 4.77 16.47
N GLU A 400 -21.97 5.72 15.86
CA GLU A 400 -22.05 7.14 16.19
C GLU A 400 -21.91 8.00 14.92
N GLY A 401 -22.66 9.09 14.86
CA GLY A 401 -22.67 10.00 13.72
C GLY A 401 -23.85 10.98 13.80
N ASN A 402 -23.77 12.15 13.18
CA ASN A 402 -24.87 13.14 13.11
C ASN A 402 -25.61 13.39 14.45
N GLY A 403 -24.87 13.41 15.56
CA GLY A 403 -25.43 13.66 16.91
C GLY A 403 -26.19 12.48 17.54
N PHE A 404 -26.23 11.29 16.93
CA PHE A 404 -26.82 10.09 17.54
C PHE A 404 -25.76 9.05 17.91
N THR A 405 -26.14 8.15 18.82
CA THR A 405 -25.40 6.93 19.11
C THR A 405 -26.37 5.75 19.29
N ASP A 406 -25.98 4.57 18.81
CA ASP A 406 -26.68 3.31 19.05
C ASP A 406 -25.64 2.22 19.41
N THR A 407 -25.99 1.29 20.29
CA THR A 407 -25.10 0.22 20.74
C THR A 407 -25.83 -1.11 20.78
N LYS A 408 -25.19 -2.17 20.29
CA LYS A 408 -25.69 -3.55 20.31
C LYS A 408 -24.69 -4.49 20.96
N LYS A 409 -25.19 -5.36 21.83
CA LYS A 409 -24.42 -6.44 22.45
C LYS A 409 -24.23 -7.60 21.47
N MET A 410 -23.01 -8.11 21.39
CA MET A 410 -22.63 -9.27 20.58
C MET A 410 -21.97 -10.33 21.48
N MET A 411 -22.13 -11.60 21.15
CA MET A 411 -21.54 -12.72 21.88
C MET A 411 -20.70 -13.59 20.96
N LEU A 412 -19.39 -13.59 21.17
CA LEU A 412 -18.44 -14.48 20.48
C LEU A 412 -18.28 -15.76 21.29
N VAL A 413 -18.51 -16.92 20.66
CA VAL A 413 -18.34 -18.23 21.27
C VAL A 413 -17.42 -19.05 20.37
N LYS A 414 -16.17 -19.25 20.81
CA LYS A 414 -15.22 -20.16 20.16
C LYS A 414 -15.35 -21.59 20.69
#